data_AF-A0A660TUG2-F1
#
_entry.id   AF-A0A660TUG2-F1
#
_cell.length_a   1.000
_cell.length_b   1.000
_cell.length_c   1.000
_cell.angle_alpha   90.00
_cell.angle_beta   90.00
_cell.angle_gamma   90.00
#
_symmetry.space_group_name_H-M   'P 1'
#
loop_
_entity.id
_entity.type
_entity.pdbx_description
1 polymer ?
#
loop_
_entity_poly.entity_id
_entity_poly.type
_entity_poly.pdbx_seq_one_letter_code
_entity_poly.pdbx_strand_id
1 'polypeptide(L)' 'RDIVRKALLEIPYKLRVALILTEYAGYPYADIARILHISEGNVKIRVFRARQHLSKILQKGEIHVP' A
#
# COMPACT_ATOMS: atom_id res chain seq x y z
N ARG A 1 -12.52 7.28 10.03
CA ARG A 1 -11.17 7.60 9.49
C ARG A 1 -10.08 6.66 10.04
N ASP A 2 -10.19 6.14 11.27
CA ASP A 2 -9.13 5.32 11.87
C ASP A 2 -8.97 3.90 11.33
N ILE A 3 -10.03 3.30 10.77
CA ILE A 3 -10.00 1.92 10.25
C ILE A 3 -9.00 1.78 9.09
N VAL A 4 -9.03 2.71 8.12
CA VAL A 4 -8.09 2.70 6.99
C VAL A 4 -6.65 2.91 7.46
N ARG A 5 -6.43 3.80 8.43
CA ARG A 5 -5.10 4.03 8.99
C ARG A 5 -4.57 2.77 9.69
N LYS A 6 -5.40 2.09 10.49
CA LYS A 6 -5.04 0.81 11.13
C LYS A 6 -4.73 -0.27 10.10
N ALA A 7 -5.58 -0.41 9.07
CA ALA A 7 -5.35 -1.37 7.99
C ALA A 7 -4.04 -1.10 7.22
N LEU A 8 -3.72 0.18 6.95
CA LEU A 8 -2.43 0.54 6.36
C LEU A 8 -1.27 0.15 7.27
N LEU A 9 -1.40 0.28 8.59
CA LEU A 9 -0.33 -0.05 9.53
C LEU A 9 0.02 -1.56 9.54
N GLU A 10 -0.95 -2.42 9.24
CA GLU A 10 -0.75 -3.88 9.10
C GLU A 10 -0.02 -4.29 7.81
N ILE A 11 0.07 -3.40 6.82
CA ILE A 11 0.82 -3.66 5.59
C ILE A 11 2.33 -3.55 5.86
N PRO A 12 3.15 -4.50 5.39
CA PRO A 12 4.60 -4.42 5.50
C PRO A 12 5.15 -3.07 5.00
N TYR A 13 6.05 -2.46 5.79
CA TYR A 13 6.51 -1.09 5.57
C TYR A 13 6.92 -0.79 4.12
N LYS A 14 7.67 -1.69 3.48
CA LYS A 14 8.14 -1.54 2.09
C LYS A 14 7.01 -1.44 1.06
N LEU A 15 5.89 -2.13 1.30
CA LEU A 15 4.70 -2.08 0.45
C LEU A 15 3.86 -0.84 0.77
N ARG A 16 3.69 -0.57 2.08
CA ARG A 16 2.94 0.57 2.60
C ARG A 16 3.51 1.89 2.10
N VAL A 17 4.82 2.09 2.16
CA VAL A 17 5.45 3.35 1.74
C VAL A 17 5.25 3.61 0.24
N ALA A 18 5.35 2.57 -0.61
CA ALA A 18 5.10 2.69 -2.05
C ALA A 18 3.63 3.06 -2.34
N LEU A 19 2.69 2.46 -1.61
CA LEU A 19 1.27 2.78 -1.72
C LEU A 19 0.97 4.21 -1.26
N ILE A 20 1.54 4.67 -0.14
CA ILE A 20 1.33 6.02 0.38
C ILE A 20 1.87 7.07 -0.59
N LEU A 21 3.09 6.88 -1.09
CA LEU A 21 3.70 7.82 -2.01
C LEU A 21 2.90 7.93 -3.33
N THR A 22 2.26 6.84 -3.75
CA THR A 22 1.40 6.81 -4.94
C THR A 22 0.04 7.48 -4.68
N GLU A 23 -0.74 6.96 -3.72
CA GLU A 23 -2.16 7.32 -3.57
C GLU A 23 -2.37 8.62 -2.81
N TYR A 24 -1.52 8.91 -1.83
CA TYR A 24 -1.71 10.04 -0.92
C TYR A 24 -0.78 11.21 -1.25
N ALA A 25 0.46 10.92 -1.63
CA ALA A 25 1.41 11.97 -2.02
C ALA A 25 1.39 12.27 -3.53
N GLY A 26 0.79 11.41 -4.35
CA GLY A 26 0.60 11.64 -5.79
C GLY A 26 1.89 11.59 -6.62
N TYR A 27 2.96 10.97 -6.11
CA TYR A 27 4.21 10.87 -6.86
C TYR A 27 4.08 9.90 -8.04
N PRO A 28 4.66 10.23 -9.21
CA PRO A 28 4.84 9.29 -10.30
C PRO A 28 5.71 8.10 -9.88
N TYR A 29 5.50 6.93 -10.49
CA TYR A 29 6.30 5.74 -10.17
C TYR A 29 7.80 5.92 -10.40
N ALA A 30 8.21 6.72 -11.39
CA ALA A 30 9.61 7.04 -11.63
C ALA A 30 10.23 7.84 -10.46
N ASP A 31 9.48 8.74 -9.83
CA ASP A 31 9.95 9.52 -8.68
C ASP A 31 10.03 8.65 -7.44
N ILE A 32 9.03 7.79 -7.24
CA ILE A 32 9.03 6.82 -6.14
C ILE A 32 10.20 5.84 -6.28
N ALA A 33 10.54 5.41 -7.50
CA ALA A 33 11.68 4.56 -7.78
C ALA A 33 13.00 5.23 -7.33
N ARG A 34 13.16 6.52 -7.63
CA ARG A 34 14.31 7.32 -7.17
C ARG A 34 14.34 7.49 -5.64
N ILE A 35 13.20 7.85 -5.03
CA ILE A 35 13.06 8.05 -3.58
C ILE A 35 13.39 6.76 -2.80
N LEU A 36 12.92 5.61 -3.29
CA LEU A 36 13.07 4.32 -2.61
C LEU A 36 14.32 3.55 -3.05
N HIS A 37 15.12 4.09 -3.97
CA HIS A 37 16.30 3.45 -4.56
C HIS A 37 16.01 2.05 -5.11
N ILE A 38 14.95 1.91 -5.90
CA ILE A 38 14.53 0.66 -6.58
C ILE A 38 14.13 0.94 -8.03
N SER A 39 13.90 -0.10 -8.84
CA SER A 39 13.36 0.09 -10.19
C SER A 39 11.86 0.45 -10.18
N GLU A 40 11.40 1.15 -11.22
CA GLU A 40 9.98 1.46 -11.41
C GLU A 40 9.11 0.20 -11.47
N GLY A 41 9.62 -0.88 -12.06
CA GLY A 41 8.95 -2.19 -12.04
C GLY A 41 8.75 -2.73 -10.62
N ASN A 42 9.73 -2.54 -9.72
CA ASN A 42 9.60 -2.90 -8.31
C ASN A 42 8.55 -2.03 -7.60
N VAL A 43 8.48 -0.74 -7.91
CA VAL A 43 7.41 0.15 -7.40
C VAL A 43 6.04 -0.39 -7.79
N LYS A 44 5.81 -0.72 -9.07
CA LYS A 44 4.54 -1.29 -9.57
C LYS A 44 4.15 -2.56 -8.81
N ILE A 45 5.11 -3.50 -8.64
CA ILE A 45 4.89 -4.73 -7.89
C ILE A 45 4.53 -4.45 -6.43
N ARG A 46 5.24 -3.51 -5.78
CA ARG A 46 4.99 -3.15 -4.38
C ARG A 46 3.61 -2.53 -4.20
N VAL A 47 3.20 -1.62 -5.07
CA VAL A 47 1.87 -0.99 -5.04
C VAL A 47 0.79 -2.05 -5.25
N PHE A 48 0.93 -2.92 -6.25
CA PHE A 48 -0.02 -4.00 -6.50
C PHE A 48 -0.18 -4.91 -5.27
N ARG A 49 0.93 -5.39 -4.69
CA ARG A 49 0.91 -6.22 -3.48
C ARG A 49 0.30 -5.46 -2.29
N ALA A 50 0.62 -4.19 -2.11
CA ALA A 50 0.05 -3.37 -1.05
C ALA A 50 -1.48 -3.29 -1.16
N ARG A 51 -2.04 -3.11 -2.37
CA ARG A 51 -3.50 -3.13 -2.59
C ARG A 51 -4.11 -4.49 -2.26
N GLN A 52 -3.46 -5.59 -2.64
CA GLN A 52 -3.92 -6.93 -2.30
C GLN A 52 -3.95 -7.16 -0.78
N HIS A 53 -2.92 -6.70 -0.07
CA HIS A 53 -2.89 -6.74 1.40
C HIS A 53 -4.03 -5.92 2.00
N LEU A 54 -4.20 -4.68 1.54
CA LEU A 54 -5.26 -3.79 2.03
C LEU A 54 -6.65 -4.38 1.81
N SER A 55 -6.91 -4.92 0.61
CA SER A 55 -8.17 -5.58 0.27
C SER A 55 -8.45 -6.77 1.21
N LYS A 56 -7.46 -7.62 1.47
CA LYS A 56 -7.61 -8.75 2.41
C LYS A 56 -7.92 -8.30 3.84
N ILE A 57 -7.29 -7.23 4.31
CA ILE A 57 -7.52 -6.69 5.66
C ILE A 57 -8.94 -6.14 5.76
N LEU A 58 -9.38 -5.37 4.76
CA LEU A 58 -10.72 -4.79 4.74
C LEU A 58 -11.81 -5.86 4.60
N GLN A 59 -11.60 -6.89 3.76
CA GLN A 59 -12.51 -8.03 3.67
C GLN A 59 -12.61 -8.81 4.99
N LYS A 60 -11.50 -9.02 5.70
CA LYS A 60 -11.53 -9.63 7.05
C LYS A 60 -12.27 -8.77 8.07
N GLY A 61 -12.25 -7.44 7.90
CA GLY A 61 -13.03 -6.52 8.73
C GLY A 61 -14.52 -6.49 8.39
N GLU A 62 -14.90 -6.81 7.15
CA GLU A 62 -16.30 -6.91 6.70
C GLU A 62 -16.93 -8.28 6.98
N ILE A 63 -16.13 -9.36 7.09
CA ILE A 63 -16.61 -10.69 7.47
C ILE A 63 -16.53 -10.86 8.99
N HIS A 64 -17.44 -10.20 9.70
CA HIS A 64 -17.92 -10.67 11.00
C HIS A 64 -19.38 -11.08 10.83
N VAL A 65 -19.60 -12.33 10.45
CA VAL A 65 -20.92 -12.97 10.54
C VAL A 65 -20.85 -13.88 11.77
N PRO A 66 -21.69 -13.67 12.81
CA PRO A 66 -21.76 -14.54 13.97
C PRO A 66 -22.18 -15.97 13.61
#